data_AF-A0A2E1I744-F1
#
_entry.id   AF-A0A2E1I744-F1
#
_cell.length_a   1.000
_cell.length_b   1.000
_cell.length_c   1.000
_cell.angle_alpha   90.00
_cell.angle_beta   90.00
_cell.angle_gamma   90.00
#
_symmetry.space_group_name_H-M   'P 1'
#
loop_
_entity.id
_entity.type
_entity.pdbx_description
1 polymer ?
#
loop_
_entity_poly.entity_id
_entity_poly.type
_entity_poly.pdbx_seq_one_letter_code
_entity_poly.pdbx_strand_id
1 'polypeptide(L)'
;MWKETLKSDLLQGFKIGLVCGIWIGVVALAKLLEDMDKSLIEFATEMVLIYAAYPALVAIVIVITISNHEGSKLILANSGAIIAYISANLLLQIAFAIYEISNNQIVTFEMTEIVSVSTMINGLLLGMLLALSYKFLGKEVLETSVSDTSENQDLPPKPNWDPRIESLRQEVHVMRQEMNSSKLEIYQLRKEIWQLSSQR
;
A
#
# COMPACT_ATOMS: atom_id res chain seq x y z
N MET A 1 -15.73 5.01 21.64
CA MET A 1 -15.61 3.91 20.66
C MET A 1 -15.73 4.35 19.20
N TRP A 2 -16.92 4.56 18.60
CA TRP A 2 -17.02 4.81 17.13
C TRP A 2 -16.26 6.06 16.64
N LYS A 3 -16.27 7.14 17.42
CA LYS A 3 -15.51 8.37 17.12
C LYS A 3 -13.99 8.16 17.19
N GLU A 4 -13.51 7.25 18.04
CA GLU A 4 -12.09 6.98 18.23
C GLU A 4 -11.55 6.12 17.09
N THR A 5 -12.30 5.10 16.67
CA THR A 5 -11.98 4.28 15.50
C THR A 5 -11.95 5.12 14.23
N LEU A 6 -12.99 5.96 14.00
CA LEU A 6 -13.04 6.87 12.86
C LEU A 6 -11.82 7.81 12.81
N LYS A 7 -11.48 8.42 13.96
CA LYS A 7 -10.33 9.32 14.07
C LYS A 7 -9.01 8.60 13.78
N SER A 8 -8.86 7.37 14.28
CA SER A 8 -7.68 6.55 14.02
C SER A 8 -7.53 6.21 12.54
N ASP A 9 -8.63 5.80 11.89
CA ASP A 9 -8.64 5.43 10.47
C ASP A 9 -8.28 6.63 9.57
N LEU A 10 -8.85 7.79 9.86
CA LEU A 10 -8.53 9.04 9.16
C LEU A 10 -7.08 9.47 9.38
N LEU A 11 -6.58 9.40 10.62
CA LEU A 11 -5.21 9.79 10.93
C LEU A 11 -4.19 8.88 10.24
N GLN A 12 -4.49 7.58 10.18
CA GLN A 12 -3.63 6.61 9.52
C GLN A 12 -3.64 6.80 8.00
N GLY A 13 -4.81 6.97 7.40
CA GLY A 13 -4.93 7.35 5.99
C GLY A 13 -4.15 8.63 5.68
N PHE A 14 -4.30 9.68 6.50
CA PHE A 14 -3.56 10.93 6.35
C PHE A 14 -2.04 10.73 6.37
N LYS A 15 -1.51 9.96 7.34
CA LYS A 15 -0.07 9.65 7.42
C LYS A 15 0.44 8.93 6.18
N ILE A 16 -0.29 7.92 5.72
CA ILE A 16 0.09 7.13 4.54
C ILE A 16 0.05 8.01 3.29
N GLY A 17 -1.02 8.78 3.13
CA GLY A 17 -1.17 9.70 2.01
C GLY A 17 -0.03 10.70 1.93
N LEU A 18 0.35 11.29 3.07
CA LEU A 18 1.50 12.18 3.13
C LEU A 18 2.81 11.48 2.76
N VAL A 19 3.07 10.28 3.26
CA VAL A 19 4.29 9.53 2.93
C VAL A 19 4.36 9.26 1.42
N CYS A 20 3.25 8.84 0.81
CA CYS A 20 3.18 8.63 -0.64
C CYS A 20 3.44 9.95 -1.41
N GLY A 21 2.83 11.05 -0.99
CA GLY A 21 3.03 12.35 -1.66
C GLY A 21 4.44 12.89 -1.50
N ILE A 22 5.02 12.82 -0.30
CA ILE A 22 6.40 13.23 -0.03
C ILE A 22 7.37 12.44 -0.92
N TRP A 23 7.11 11.16 -1.15
CA TRP A 23 7.95 10.35 -2.04
C TRP A 23 7.99 10.93 -3.46
N ILE A 24 6.85 11.37 -4.01
CA ILE A 24 6.83 12.13 -5.27
C ILE A 24 7.63 13.41 -5.17
N GLY A 25 7.45 14.18 -4.09
CA GLY A 25 8.17 15.44 -3.92
C GLY A 25 9.68 15.25 -3.93
N VAL A 26 10.17 14.19 -3.28
CA VAL A 26 11.60 13.85 -3.29
C VAL A 26 12.08 13.49 -4.70
N VAL A 27 11.32 12.69 -5.45
CA VAL A 27 11.67 12.34 -6.84
C VAL A 27 11.64 13.56 -7.74
N ALA A 28 10.61 14.42 -7.62
CA ALA A 28 10.47 15.65 -8.37
C ALA A 28 11.62 16.63 -8.08
N LEU A 29 12.02 16.78 -6.81
CA LEU A 29 13.16 17.60 -6.42
C LEU A 29 14.50 17.03 -6.91
N ALA A 30 14.69 15.71 -6.83
CA ALA A 30 15.90 15.08 -7.35
C ALA A 30 16.04 15.33 -8.86
N LYS A 31 14.92 15.19 -9.59
CA LYS A 31 14.88 15.49 -11.02
C LYS A 31 15.06 16.96 -11.34
N LEU A 32 14.48 17.84 -10.54
CA LEU A 32 14.69 19.28 -10.67
C LEU A 32 16.18 19.65 -10.58
N LEU A 33 16.91 19.04 -9.64
CA LEU A 33 18.35 19.27 -9.47
C LEU A 33 19.20 18.69 -10.62
N GLU A 34 18.76 17.57 -11.21
CA GLU A 34 19.44 16.94 -12.36
C GLU A 34 19.23 17.73 -13.65
N ASP A 35 18.03 18.30 -13.83
CA ASP A 35 17.53 18.77 -15.11
C ASP A 35 17.32 20.29 -15.18
N MET A 36 18.00 21.05 -14.31
CA MET A 36 17.88 22.52 -14.29
C MET A 36 18.19 23.17 -15.65
N ASP A 37 19.09 22.58 -16.44
CA ASP A 37 19.51 23.08 -17.75
C ASP A 37 18.63 22.59 -18.91
N LYS A 38 17.74 21.61 -18.69
CA LYS A 38 16.83 21.09 -19.73
C LYS A 38 15.73 22.09 -20.04
N SER A 39 15.04 21.92 -21.16
CA SER A 39 13.85 22.73 -21.48
C SER A 39 12.65 22.37 -20.59
N LEU A 40 11.75 23.33 -20.35
CA LEU A 40 10.53 23.12 -19.55
C LEU A 40 9.71 21.92 -20.04
N ILE A 41 9.66 21.72 -21.37
CA ILE A 41 8.92 20.63 -22.01
C ILE A 41 9.54 19.27 -21.67
N GLU A 42 10.86 19.16 -21.68
CA GLU A 42 11.56 17.92 -21.31
C GLU A 42 11.35 17.60 -19.83
N PHE A 43 11.52 18.60 -18.95
CA PHE A 43 11.25 18.44 -17.53
C PHE A 43 9.80 18.01 -17.27
N ALA A 44 8.82 18.66 -17.91
CA ALA A 44 7.41 18.30 -17.79
C ALA A 44 7.11 16.88 -18.28
N THR A 45 7.75 16.45 -19.38
CA THR A 45 7.56 15.09 -19.93
C THR A 45 8.06 14.03 -18.96
N GLU A 46 9.21 14.23 -18.32
CA GLU A 46 9.73 13.33 -17.29
C GLU A 46 8.82 13.29 -16.06
N MET A 47 8.29 14.44 -15.63
CA MET A 47 7.33 14.53 -14.54
C MET A 47 6.01 13.80 -14.85
N VAL A 48 5.52 13.86 -16.09
CA VAL A 48 4.32 13.14 -16.52
C VAL A 48 4.49 11.62 -16.38
N LEU A 49 5.67 11.09 -16.71
CA LEU A 49 5.96 9.65 -16.55
C LEU A 49 5.93 9.23 -15.07
N ILE A 50 6.53 10.03 -14.19
CA ILE A 50 6.50 9.79 -12.74
C ILE A 50 5.07 9.85 -12.23
N TYR A 51 4.31 10.85 -12.66
CA TYR A 51 2.91 11.03 -12.28
C TYR A 51 2.01 9.90 -12.81
N ALA A 52 2.29 9.35 -13.99
CA ALA A 52 1.57 8.21 -14.54
C ALA A 52 1.80 6.91 -13.75
N ALA A 53 3.00 6.73 -13.18
CA ALA A 53 3.31 5.57 -12.32
C ALA A 53 2.76 5.72 -10.89
N TYR A 54 2.42 6.94 -10.46
CA TYR A 54 2.01 7.25 -9.10
C TYR A 54 0.78 6.49 -8.58
N PRO A 55 -0.32 6.34 -9.34
CA PRO A 55 -1.51 5.64 -8.86
C PRO A 55 -1.19 4.19 -8.46
N ALA A 56 -0.27 3.53 -9.18
CA ALA A 56 0.16 2.18 -8.87
C ALA A 56 0.96 2.12 -7.56
N LEU A 57 1.85 3.09 -7.30
CA LEU A 57 2.58 3.18 -6.04
C LEU A 57 1.65 3.41 -4.86
N VAL A 58 0.72 4.36 -4.99
CA VAL A 58 -0.30 4.64 -3.98
C VAL A 58 -1.13 3.39 -3.71
N ALA A 59 -1.54 2.67 -4.75
CA ALA A 59 -2.27 1.42 -4.63
C ALA A 59 -1.51 0.36 -3.81
N ILE A 60 -0.24 0.13 -4.12
CA ILE A 60 0.59 -0.86 -3.41
C ILE A 60 0.68 -0.51 -1.91
N VAL A 61 1.03 0.73 -1.58
CA VAL A 61 1.19 1.16 -0.18
C VAL A 61 -0.14 1.08 0.59
N ILE A 62 -1.23 1.51 -0.04
CA ILE A 62 -2.56 1.46 0.59
C ILE A 62 -3.01 0.01 0.79
N VAL A 63 -2.81 -0.89 -0.18
CA VAL A 63 -3.17 -2.31 -0.05
C VAL A 63 -2.39 -2.97 1.10
N ILE A 64 -1.08 -2.75 1.18
CA ILE A 64 -0.22 -3.26 2.27
C ILE A 64 -0.69 -2.71 3.63
N THR A 65 -1.14 -1.45 3.67
CA THR A 65 -1.60 -0.89 4.93
C THR A 65 -2.97 -1.43 5.33
N ILE A 66 -3.89 -1.56 4.36
CA ILE A 66 -5.22 -2.14 4.55
C ILE A 66 -5.13 -3.58 5.08
N SER A 67 -4.16 -4.37 4.63
CA SER A 67 -4.00 -5.76 5.10
C SER A 67 -3.63 -5.86 6.58
N ASN A 68 -2.96 -4.85 7.12
CA ASN A 68 -2.48 -4.81 8.51
C ASN A 68 -3.35 -3.94 9.43
N HIS A 69 -4.45 -3.38 8.93
CA HIS A 69 -5.30 -2.47 9.68
C HIS A 69 -6.61 -3.13 10.11
N GLU A 70 -6.92 -3.05 11.41
CA GLU A 70 -8.11 -3.66 12.01
C GLU A 70 -9.37 -2.78 11.90
N GLY A 71 -9.22 -1.50 11.52
CA GLY A 71 -10.31 -0.54 11.39
C GLY A 71 -11.02 -0.52 10.02
N SER A 72 -11.69 0.60 9.72
CA SER A 72 -12.42 0.75 8.46
C SER A 72 -11.47 0.92 7.27
N LYS A 73 -11.28 -0.18 6.54
CA LYS A 73 -10.46 -0.25 5.33
C LYS A 73 -10.88 0.76 4.26
N LEU A 74 -12.19 1.00 4.12
CA LEU A 74 -12.73 1.97 3.17
C LEU A 74 -12.33 3.41 3.53
N ILE A 75 -12.43 3.77 4.81
CA ILE A 75 -12.12 5.13 5.29
C ILE A 75 -10.62 5.38 5.18
N LEU A 76 -9.80 4.40 5.58
CA LEU A 76 -8.35 4.46 5.44
C LEU A 76 -7.93 4.59 3.97
N ALA A 77 -8.48 3.75 3.08
CA ALA A 77 -8.16 3.78 1.65
C ALA A 77 -8.49 5.13 1.00
N ASN A 78 -9.71 5.63 1.24
CA ASN A 78 -10.18 6.88 0.66
C ASN A 78 -9.39 8.08 1.20
N SER A 79 -9.24 8.18 2.52
CA SER A 79 -8.48 9.28 3.12
C SER A 79 -7.01 9.24 2.71
N GLY A 80 -6.39 8.07 2.65
CA GLY A 80 -5.02 7.89 2.18
C GLY A 80 -4.85 8.30 0.71
N ALA A 81 -5.72 7.83 -0.18
CA ALA A 81 -5.65 8.17 -1.60
C ALA A 81 -5.87 9.66 -1.84
N ILE A 82 -6.90 10.27 -1.22
CA ILE A 82 -7.17 11.71 -1.36
C ILE A 82 -5.95 12.53 -0.91
N ILE A 83 -5.40 12.24 0.28
CA ILE A 83 -4.26 12.97 0.81
C ILE A 83 -3.01 12.74 -0.05
N ALA A 84 -2.81 11.53 -0.58
CA ALA A 84 -1.72 11.23 -1.51
C ALA A 84 -1.78 12.08 -2.78
N TYR A 85 -2.95 12.23 -3.39
CA TYR A 85 -3.11 13.05 -4.60
C TYR A 85 -2.95 14.54 -4.31
N ILE A 86 -3.55 15.04 -3.21
CA ILE A 86 -3.43 16.45 -2.83
C ILE A 86 -1.96 16.81 -2.55
N SER A 87 -1.26 15.99 -1.77
CA SER A 87 0.14 16.24 -1.42
C SER A 87 1.08 16.11 -2.62
N ALA A 88 0.86 15.13 -3.51
CA ALA A 88 1.62 15.02 -4.76
C ALA A 88 1.43 16.23 -5.68
N ASN A 89 0.19 16.68 -5.89
CA ASN A 89 -0.09 17.86 -6.70
C ASN A 89 0.55 19.12 -6.12
N LEU A 90 0.47 19.31 -4.80
CA LEU A 90 1.11 20.43 -4.13
C LEU A 90 2.63 20.42 -4.35
N LEU A 91 3.27 19.28 -4.14
CA LEU A 91 4.73 19.15 -4.27
C LEU A 91 5.20 19.31 -5.71
N LEU A 92 4.41 18.82 -6.68
CA LEU A 92 4.71 18.98 -8.10
C LEU A 92 4.63 20.45 -8.52
N GLN A 93 3.59 21.18 -8.08
CA GLN A 93 3.49 22.62 -8.36
C GLN A 93 4.62 23.41 -7.71
N ILE A 94 5.05 23.03 -6.49
CA ILE A 94 6.24 23.64 -5.86
C ILE A 94 7.49 23.38 -6.72
N ALA A 95 7.67 22.16 -7.24
CA ALA A 95 8.82 21.83 -8.08
C ALA A 95 8.84 22.66 -9.37
N PHE A 96 7.71 22.80 -10.05
CA PHE A 96 7.61 23.67 -11.24
C PHE A 96 7.82 25.15 -10.91
N ALA A 97 7.26 25.65 -9.80
CA ALA A 97 7.49 27.03 -9.38
C ALA A 97 8.98 27.32 -9.14
N ILE A 98 9.71 26.38 -8.51
CA ILE A 98 11.17 26.52 -8.33
C ILE A 98 11.89 26.49 -9.68
N TYR A 99 11.50 25.60 -10.59
CA TYR A 99 12.06 25.52 -11.94
C TYR A 99 11.89 26.86 -12.68
N GLU A 100 10.71 27.45 -12.64
CA GLU A 100 10.40 28.71 -13.31
C GLU A 100 11.17 29.90 -12.75
N ILE A 101 11.24 30.01 -11.42
CA ILE A 101 12.04 31.03 -10.75
C ILE A 101 13.51 30.90 -11.15
N SER A 102 14.02 29.67 -11.25
CA SER A 102 15.42 29.41 -11.62
C SER A 102 15.71 29.78 -13.07
N ASN A 103 14.71 29.69 -13.95
CA ASN A 103 14.83 29.94 -15.39
C ASN A 103 14.22 31.28 -15.85
N ASN A 104 13.82 32.17 -14.93
CA ASN A 104 13.15 33.46 -15.22
C ASN A 104 11.94 33.33 -16.16
N GLN A 105 11.19 32.24 -16.06
CA GLN A 105 9.93 32.05 -16.78
C GLN A 105 8.76 32.51 -15.89
N ILE A 106 7.74 33.09 -16.50
CA ILE A 106 6.54 33.57 -15.79
C ILE A 106 5.36 32.75 -16.30
N VAL A 107 5.05 31.64 -15.63
CA VAL A 107 3.77 30.95 -15.78
C VAL A 107 2.97 31.16 -14.50
N THR A 108 1.68 31.45 -14.64
CA THR A 108 0.79 31.63 -13.50
C THR A 108 0.26 30.26 -13.07
N PHE A 109 0.75 29.75 -11.93
CA PHE A 109 0.14 28.58 -11.28
C PHE A 109 -1.11 28.99 -10.49
N GLU A 110 -2.25 28.44 -10.86
CA GLU A 110 -3.48 28.60 -10.09
C GLU A 110 -3.54 27.56 -8.96
N MET A 111 -3.39 28.01 -7.71
CA MET A 111 -3.47 27.14 -6.52
C MET A 111 -4.80 26.38 -6.42
N THR A 112 -5.85 26.83 -7.11
CA THR A 112 -7.15 26.15 -7.26
C THR A 112 -7.03 24.78 -7.94
N GLU A 113 -5.99 24.55 -8.74
CA GLU A 113 -5.76 23.27 -9.41
C GLU A 113 -5.26 22.16 -8.46
N ILE A 114 -4.54 22.53 -7.38
CA ILE A 114 -4.02 21.60 -6.36
C ILE A 114 -5.17 20.83 -5.69
N VAL A 115 -6.21 21.57 -5.34
CA VAL A 115 -7.42 21.08 -4.65
C VAL A 115 -8.58 21.05 -5.64
N SER A 116 -8.30 20.69 -6.88
CA SER A 116 -9.36 20.56 -7.88
C SER A 116 -10.30 19.40 -7.54
N VAL A 117 -11.57 19.57 -7.87
CA VAL A 117 -12.60 18.51 -7.71
C VAL A 117 -12.17 17.23 -8.45
N SER A 118 -11.48 17.36 -9.58
CA SER A 118 -10.90 16.24 -10.33
C SER A 118 -9.91 15.42 -9.48
N THR A 119 -9.02 16.09 -8.75
CA THR A 119 -8.03 15.45 -7.87
C THR A 119 -8.72 14.68 -6.74
N MET A 120 -9.75 15.27 -6.14
CA MET A 120 -10.54 14.61 -5.09
C MET A 120 -11.31 13.40 -5.63
N ILE A 121 -11.92 13.52 -6.80
CA ILE A 121 -12.66 12.42 -7.45
C ILE A 121 -11.71 11.28 -7.80
N ASN A 122 -10.54 11.56 -8.37
CA ASN A 122 -9.55 10.54 -8.71
C ASN A 122 -9.05 9.80 -7.46
N GLY A 123 -8.75 10.54 -6.38
CA GLY A 123 -8.39 9.95 -5.09
C GLY A 123 -9.49 9.07 -4.49
N LEU A 124 -10.75 9.54 -4.53
CA LEU A 124 -11.92 8.77 -4.08
C LEU A 124 -12.12 7.49 -4.90
N LEU A 125 -12.07 7.58 -6.23
CA LEU A 125 -12.23 6.43 -7.12
C LEU A 125 -11.14 5.39 -6.88
N LEU A 126 -9.88 5.82 -6.77
CA LEU A 126 -8.77 4.92 -6.47
C LEU A 126 -8.94 4.27 -5.09
N GLY A 127 -9.24 5.05 -4.05
CA GLY A 127 -9.47 4.53 -2.70
C GLY A 127 -10.62 3.53 -2.63
N MET A 128 -11.73 3.81 -3.33
CA MET A 128 -12.87 2.90 -3.40
C MET A 128 -12.53 1.61 -4.15
N LEU A 129 -11.85 1.69 -5.29
CA LEU A 129 -11.41 0.52 -6.04
C LEU A 129 -10.46 -0.36 -5.22
N LEU A 130 -9.55 0.23 -4.44
CA LEU A 130 -8.64 -0.50 -3.57
C LEU A 130 -9.36 -1.18 -2.40
N ALA A 131 -10.28 -0.47 -1.77
CA ALA A 131 -11.08 -1.05 -0.68
C ALA A 131 -11.97 -2.20 -1.18
N LEU A 132 -12.58 -2.06 -2.36
CA LEU A 132 -13.41 -3.09 -2.97
C LEU A 132 -12.57 -4.28 -3.44
N SER A 133 -11.47 -4.05 -4.15
CA SER A 133 -10.57 -5.13 -4.61
C SER A 133 -10.01 -5.93 -3.44
N TYR A 134 -9.66 -5.30 -2.32
CA TYR A 134 -9.28 -6.03 -1.11
C TYR A 134 -10.44 -6.88 -0.56
N LYS A 135 -11.67 -6.34 -0.51
CA LYS A 135 -12.84 -7.07 0.01
C LYS A 135 -13.19 -8.28 -0.85
N PHE A 136 -13.06 -8.19 -2.16
CA PHE A 136 -13.41 -9.26 -3.10
C PHE A 136 -12.26 -10.24 -3.37
N LEU A 137 -11.03 -9.76 -3.61
CA LEU A 137 -9.88 -10.61 -3.92
C LEU A 137 -9.01 -10.95 -2.70
N GLY A 138 -8.88 -10.03 -1.75
CA GLY A 138 -7.96 -10.18 -0.62
C GLY A 138 -8.48 -11.11 0.48
N LYS A 139 -9.80 -11.24 0.62
CA LYS A 139 -10.40 -12.13 1.64
C LYS A 139 -10.22 -13.61 1.30
N GLU A 140 -10.42 -13.99 0.05
CA GLU A 140 -10.29 -15.40 -0.38
C GLU A 140 -8.86 -15.93 -0.28
N VAL A 141 -7.85 -15.11 -0.62
CA VAL A 141 -6.44 -15.52 -0.63
C VAL A 141 -5.82 -15.57 0.78
N LEU A 142 -6.30 -14.74 1.72
CA LEU A 142 -5.76 -14.72 3.09
C LEU A 142 -6.46 -15.74 4.00
N GLU A 143 -7.78 -15.96 3.85
CA GLU A 143 -8.51 -16.96 4.63
C GLU A 143 -8.13 -18.40 4.26
N THR A 144 -7.67 -18.67 3.03
CA THR A 144 -7.09 -19.98 2.67
C THR A 144 -5.76 -20.28 3.37
N SER A 145 -5.12 -19.28 4.01
CA SER A 145 -3.85 -19.45 4.70
C SER A 145 -3.94 -19.49 6.23
N VAL A 146 -5.08 -19.10 6.84
CA VAL A 146 -5.20 -18.93 8.31
C VAL A 146 -6.48 -19.56 8.93
N SER A 147 -7.46 -20.00 8.15
CA SER A 147 -8.71 -20.58 8.71
C SER A 147 -8.65 -22.10 8.97
N ASP A 148 -7.68 -22.57 9.77
CA ASP A 148 -7.74 -23.92 10.39
C ASP A 148 -7.91 -23.87 11.93
N THR A 149 -8.14 -22.70 12.53
CA THR A 149 -8.32 -22.59 14.00
C THR A 149 -9.37 -21.53 14.39
N SER A 150 -10.64 -21.94 14.44
CA SER A 150 -11.58 -21.56 15.51
C SER A 150 -12.89 -22.34 15.39
N GLU A 151 -13.20 -23.11 16.42
CA GLU A 151 -14.37 -23.98 16.59
C GLU A 151 -15.71 -23.23 16.71
N ASN A 152 -16.78 -23.89 16.24
CA ASN A 152 -18.21 -23.82 16.61
C ASN A 152 -18.95 -22.46 16.48
N GLN A 153 -20.10 -22.36 15.80
CA GLN A 153 -21.34 -23.12 16.01
C GLN A 153 -22.19 -23.22 14.72
N ASP A 154 -23.00 -24.29 14.62
CA ASP A 154 -24.03 -24.57 13.59
C ASP A 154 -23.57 -25.00 12.19
N LEU A 155 -22.62 -25.95 12.13
CA LEU A 155 -22.48 -26.82 10.96
C LEU A 155 -23.26 -28.12 11.18
N PRO A 156 -24.03 -28.60 10.17
CA PRO A 156 -24.73 -29.88 10.26
C PRO A 156 -23.75 -31.02 10.58
N PRO A 157 -24.21 -32.10 11.25
CA PRO A 157 -23.34 -33.19 11.67
C PRO A 157 -22.52 -33.67 10.47
N LYS A 158 -21.18 -33.67 10.63
CA LYS A 158 -20.25 -34.09 9.58
C LYS A 158 -20.71 -35.45 9.05
N PRO A 159 -20.76 -35.64 7.71
CA PRO A 159 -21.00 -36.95 7.12
C PRO A 159 -20.04 -37.97 7.75
N ASN A 160 -20.48 -39.22 7.91
CA ASN A 160 -19.60 -40.32 8.32
C ASN A 160 -18.58 -40.56 7.20
N TRP A 161 -17.46 -39.85 7.24
CA TRP A 161 -16.38 -39.99 6.28
C TRP A 161 -15.67 -41.32 6.53
N ASP A 162 -15.36 -42.04 5.45
CA ASP A 162 -14.60 -43.29 5.47
C ASP A 162 -13.34 -43.15 6.35
N PRO A 163 -13.08 -44.03 7.33
CA PRO A 163 -11.93 -43.95 8.24
C PRO A 163 -10.58 -43.86 7.53
N ARG A 164 -10.49 -44.29 6.27
CA ARG A 164 -9.29 -44.11 5.44
C ARG A 164 -9.00 -42.64 5.11
N ILE A 165 -10.03 -41.83 4.94
CA ILE A 165 -9.89 -40.40 4.64
C ILE A 165 -9.42 -39.63 5.88
N GLU A 166 -9.87 -40.04 7.07
CA GLU A 166 -9.48 -39.41 8.33
C GLU A 166 -7.99 -39.67 8.65
N SER A 167 -7.51 -40.90 8.43
CA SER A 167 -6.08 -41.23 8.59
C SER A 167 -5.20 -40.41 7.63
N LEU A 168 -5.60 -40.25 6.37
CA LEU A 168 -4.88 -39.40 5.41
C LEU A 168 -4.88 -37.93 5.81
N ARG A 169 -5.99 -37.41 6.34
CA ARG A 169 -6.03 -36.03 6.87
C ARG A 169 -5.08 -35.86 8.05
N GLN A 170 -5.05 -36.83 8.95
CA GLN A 170 -4.18 -36.81 10.11
C GLN A 170 -2.70 -36.86 9.70
N GLU A 171 -2.34 -37.70 8.73
CA GLU A 171 -0.99 -37.73 8.14
C GLU A 171 -0.62 -36.40 7.48
N VAL A 172 -1.54 -35.78 6.73
CA VAL A 172 -1.31 -34.46 6.11
C VAL A 172 -1.10 -33.37 7.17
N HIS A 173 -1.85 -33.41 8.28
CA HIS A 173 -1.66 -32.47 9.38
C HIS A 173 -0.30 -32.65 10.06
N VAL A 174 0.13 -33.90 10.31
CA VAL A 174 1.45 -34.19 10.87
C VAL A 174 2.57 -33.71 9.92
N MET A 175 2.47 -34.01 8.62
CA MET A 175 3.43 -33.54 7.62
C MET A 175 3.50 -32.01 7.56
N ARG A 176 2.35 -31.32 7.66
CA ARG A 176 2.32 -29.85 7.68
C ARG A 176 3.01 -29.28 8.91
N GLN A 177 2.87 -29.94 10.07
CA GLN A 177 3.52 -29.54 11.30
C GLN A 177 5.05 -29.74 11.23
N GLU A 178 5.51 -30.88 10.70
CA GLU A 178 6.93 -31.17 10.47
C GLU A 178 7.57 -30.23 9.44
N MET A 179 6.83 -29.87 8.39
CA MET A 179 7.31 -28.88 7.41
C MET A 179 7.46 -27.49 8.05
N ASN A 180 6.57 -27.11 8.96
CA ASN A 180 6.65 -25.83 9.66
C ASN A 180 7.81 -25.80 10.66
N SER A 181 8.09 -26.90 11.37
CA SER A 181 9.27 -27.00 12.24
C SER A 181 10.57 -26.94 11.41
N SER A 182 10.62 -27.65 10.29
CA SER A 182 11.78 -27.62 9.38
C SER A 182 12.05 -26.21 8.82
N LYS A 183 10.99 -25.45 8.48
CA LYS A 183 11.14 -24.05 8.06
C LYS A 183 11.75 -23.18 9.16
N LEU A 184 11.31 -23.34 10.40
CA LEU A 184 11.85 -22.62 11.56
C LEU A 184 13.34 -22.93 11.77
N GLU A 185 13.74 -24.19 11.64
CA GLU A 185 15.15 -24.60 11.71
C GLU A 185 15.99 -23.95 10.60
N ILE A 186 15.48 -23.92 9.36
CA ILE A 186 16.15 -23.23 8.24
C ILE A 186 16.33 -21.73 8.51
N TYR A 187 15.32 -21.08 9.09
CA TYR A 187 15.42 -19.67 9.48
C TYR A 187 16.48 -19.44 10.56
N GLN A 188 16.57 -20.33 11.55
CA GLN A 188 17.59 -20.25 12.60
C GLN A 188 19.00 -20.46 12.03
N LEU A 189 19.19 -21.47 11.18
CA LEU A 189 20.47 -21.71 10.51
C LEU A 189 20.91 -20.53 9.63
N ARG A 190 19.99 -19.92 8.88
CA ARG A 190 20.29 -18.71 8.09
C ARG A 190 20.74 -17.55 8.96
N LYS A 191 20.13 -17.39 10.14
CA LYS A 191 20.50 -16.35 11.11
C LYS A 191 21.90 -16.59 11.68
N GLU A 192 22.23 -17.83 12.04
CA GLU A 192 23.56 -18.21 12.54
C GLU A 192 24.65 -18.01 11.48
N ILE A 193 24.40 -18.41 10.23
CA ILE A 193 25.33 -18.18 9.10
C ILE A 193 25.60 -16.69 8.92
N TRP A 194 24.56 -15.86 8.99
CA TRP A 194 24.71 -14.41 8.87
C TRP A 194 25.56 -13.82 10.00
N GLN A 195 25.33 -14.26 11.24
CA GLN A 195 26.13 -13.83 12.41
C GLN A 195 27.60 -14.27 12.35
N LEU A 196 27.87 -15.48 11.82
CA LEU A 196 29.24 -15.96 11.62
C LEU A 196 29.95 -15.21 10.47
N SER A 197 29.21 -14.80 9.44
CA SER A 197 29.76 -14.06 8.31
C SER A 197 30.15 -12.62 8.65
N SER A 198 29.50 -12.01 9.64
CA SER A 198 29.79 -10.62 10.08
C SER A 198 30.94 -10.51 11.08
N GLN A 199 31.49 -11.64 11.54
CA GLN A 199 32.66 -11.70 12.44
C GLN A 199 33.98 -11.99 11.72
N ARG A 200 33.96 -12.22 10.40
CA ARG A 200 35.16 -12.30 9.54
C ARG A 200 35.38 -10.97 8.83
#